data_AF-A0A931IVB7-F1
#
_entry.id   AF-A0A931IVB7-F1
#
_cell.length_a   1.000
_cell.length_b   1.000
_cell.length_c   1.000
_cell.angle_alpha   90.00
_cell.angle_beta   90.00
_cell.angle_gamma   90.00
#
_symmetry.space_group_name_H-M   'P 1'
#
loop_
_entity.id
_entity.type
_entity.pdbx_description
1 polymer ?
#
loop_
_entity_poly.entity_id
_entity_poly.type
_entity_poly.pdbx_seq_one_letter_code
_entity_poly.pdbx_strand_id
1 'polypeptide(L)'
;MTQTRQSAVVFADLRGSTALFESLGNAEATTLVTAVIDRLQNAIEGAKGRVVKTLGDGLMAVCEKPCDALNSAQAMHDALLHLGPLRPAHAPNRLKLQVAMSYGEIVELQGDCFGDAVNVAARLLDHAGDHETLVTEEFVAALAVDDRSRFRSLEHINLRGRAEPVHVHVLRGVQQALDAPPTEFGDAPFQPQRPEGIRLTWLGSERFFDTSQLPIVLGRSADAAFCVTDTRVSRSHARIDWHAGSYVLTDLSFNGSFVRFSGSQEVVPLRRSACTLHGSGSIGLGASPTDLATPVVRFDVLHFADTQPHARP
;
A
#
# COMPACT_ATOMS: atom_id res chain seq x y z
N MET A 1 19.88 1.16 -32.97
CA MET A 1 20.96 1.86 -32.23
C MET A 1 20.53 1.90 -30.78
N THR A 2 21.42 1.59 -29.84
CA THR A 2 21.18 1.75 -28.41
C THR A 2 21.32 3.22 -28.05
N GLN A 3 20.29 3.81 -27.45
CA GLN A 3 20.32 5.21 -27.01
C GLN A 3 20.23 5.24 -25.49
N THR A 4 21.15 5.94 -24.86
CA THR A 4 21.18 6.11 -23.39
C THR A 4 20.72 7.52 -23.07
N ARG A 5 19.77 7.67 -22.14
CA ARG A 5 19.25 8.97 -21.71
C ARG A 5 18.70 8.93 -20.29
N GLN A 6 18.60 10.10 -19.67
CA GLN A 6 17.89 10.28 -18.40
C GLN A 6 16.39 10.42 -18.67
N SER A 7 15.58 9.57 -18.04
CA SER A 7 14.13 9.57 -18.21
C SER A 7 13.43 9.21 -16.91
N ALA A 8 12.20 9.71 -16.77
CA ALA A 8 11.28 9.26 -15.75
C ALA A 8 10.60 7.96 -16.23
N VAL A 9 10.74 6.89 -15.46
CA VAL A 9 10.05 5.62 -15.72
C VAL A 9 8.78 5.60 -14.87
N VAL A 10 7.67 5.19 -15.48
CA VAL A 10 6.36 5.06 -14.84
C VAL A 10 5.89 3.62 -14.99
N PHE A 11 5.59 2.98 -13.88
CA PHE A 11 4.84 1.74 -13.83
C PHE A 11 3.49 2.01 -13.20
N ALA A 12 2.45 1.41 -13.77
CA ALA A 12 1.09 1.50 -13.28
C ALA A 12 0.44 0.12 -13.31
N ASP A 13 -0.33 -0.21 -12.27
CA ASP A 13 -1.02 -1.50 -12.16
C ASP A 13 -2.42 -1.36 -11.56
N LEU A 14 -3.37 -2.16 -12.06
CA LEU A 14 -4.75 -2.18 -11.60
C LEU A 14 -4.99 -3.30 -10.59
N ARG A 15 -5.09 -2.95 -9.31
CA ARG A 15 -5.52 -3.90 -8.27
C ARG A 15 -7.02 -4.18 -8.31
N GLY A 16 -7.35 -5.43 -7.99
CA GLY A 16 -8.72 -5.94 -7.95
C GLY A 16 -9.21 -6.52 -9.28
N SER A 17 -8.34 -6.60 -10.29
CA SER A 17 -8.61 -7.24 -11.58
C SER A 17 -9.00 -8.72 -11.43
N THR A 18 -8.28 -9.50 -10.62
CA THR A 18 -8.57 -10.93 -10.41
C THR A 18 -9.97 -11.19 -9.87
N ALA A 19 -10.38 -10.44 -8.84
CA ALA A 19 -11.73 -10.53 -8.30
C ALA A 19 -12.81 -10.08 -9.31
N LEU A 20 -12.42 -9.21 -10.25
CA LEU A 20 -13.28 -8.78 -11.35
C LEU A 20 -13.47 -9.90 -12.39
N PHE A 21 -12.41 -10.66 -12.70
CA PHE A 21 -12.49 -11.88 -13.53
C PHE A 21 -13.38 -12.96 -12.91
N GLU A 22 -13.30 -13.15 -11.59
CA GLU A 22 -14.13 -14.13 -10.87
C GLU A 22 -15.62 -13.74 -10.84
N SER A 23 -15.93 -12.44 -10.77
CA SER A 23 -17.31 -11.96 -10.62
C SER A 23 -18.04 -11.71 -11.95
N LEU A 24 -17.34 -11.16 -12.96
CA LEU A 24 -17.94 -10.81 -14.26
C LEU A 24 -17.66 -11.86 -15.35
N GLY A 25 -16.77 -12.81 -15.08
CA GLY A 25 -16.30 -13.77 -16.07
C GLY A 25 -15.31 -13.17 -17.07
N ASN A 26 -14.59 -14.05 -17.77
CA ASN A 26 -13.39 -13.67 -18.51
C ASN A 26 -13.61 -12.63 -19.61
N ALA A 27 -14.71 -12.70 -20.37
CA ALA A 27 -14.95 -11.83 -21.51
C ALA A 27 -15.27 -10.38 -21.10
N GLU A 28 -16.20 -10.21 -20.14
CA GLU A 28 -16.60 -8.89 -19.65
C GLU A 28 -15.47 -8.23 -18.85
N ALA A 29 -14.77 -9.00 -18.01
CA ALA A 29 -13.61 -8.54 -17.27
C ALA A 29 -12.48 -8.04 -18.19
N THR A 30 -12.16 -8.81 -19.24
CA THR A 30 -11.15 -8.42 -20.25
C THR A 30 -11.55 -7.12 -20.95
N THR A 31 -12.84 -6.98 -21.30
CA THR A 31 -13.34 -5.77 -21.97
C THR A 31 -13.20 -4.54 -21.07
N LEU A 32 -13.56 -4.66 -19.80
CA LEU A 32 -13.44 -3.57 -18.84
C LEU A 32 -11.99 -3.20 -18.56
N VAL A 33 -11.13 -4.18 -18.27
CA VAL A 33 -9.70 -3.94 -17.99
C VAL A 33 -9.03 -3.29 -19.20
N THR A 34 -9.28 -3.78 -20.41
CA THR A 34 -8.76 -3.17 -21.65
C THR A 34 -9.21 -1.71 -21.77
N ALA A 35 -10.49 -1.42 -21.56
CA ALA A 35 -11.02 -0.05 -21.64
C ALA A 35 -10.42 0.89 -20.57
N VAL A 36 -10.11 0.38 -19.38
CA VAL A 36 -9.42 1.16 -18.35
C VAL A 36 -7.96 1.41 -18.76
N ILE A 37 -7.24 0.37 -19.20
CA ILE A 37 -5.87 0.48 -19.66
C ILE A 37 -5.75 1.49 -20.81
N ASP A 38 -6.67 1.48 -21.78
CA ASP A 38 -6.71 2.48 -22.87
C ASP A 38 -6.87 3.91 -22.34
N ARG A 39 -7.68 4.12 -21.30
CA ARG A 39 -7.80 5.44 -20.66
C ARG A 39 -6.53 5.87 -19.94
N LEU A 40 -5.84 4.93 -19.27
CA LEU A 40 -4.56 5.21 -18.62
C LEU A 40 -3.49 5.56 -19.66
N GLN A 41 -3.45 4.85 -20.79
CA GLN A 41 -2.54 5.17 -21.91
C GLN A 41 -2.79 6.59 -22.43
N ASN A 42 -4.06 6.95 -22.69
CA ASN A 42 -4.42 8.31 -23.12
C ASN A 42 -4.00 9.39 -22.11
N ALA A 43 -4.13 9.12 -20.81
CA ALA A 43 -3.70 10.04 -19.75
C ALA A 43 -2.18 10.26 -19.77
N ILE A 44 -1.41 9.20 -20.01
CA ILE A 44 0.05 9.27 -20.15
C ILE A 44 0.45 10.07 -21.39
N GLU A 45 -0.14 9.76 -22.53
CA GLU A 45 0.17 10.43 -23.80
C GLU A 45 -0.23 11.91 -23.77
N GLY A 46 -1.38 12.23 -23.17
CA GLY A 46 -1.82 13.61 -22.96
C GLY A 46 -0.87 14.42 -22.06
N ALA A 47 -0.16 13.75 -21.15
CA ALA A 47 0.88 14.33 -20.30
C ALA A 47 2.29 14.29 -20.94
N LYS A 48 2.40 14.02 -22.25
CA LYS A 48 3.67 13.90 -23.00
C LYS A 48 4.54 12.69 -22.62
N GLY A 49 3.94 11.70 -21.98
CA GLY A 49 4.56 10.40 -21.77
C GLY A 49 4.44 9.51 -23.01
N ARG A 50 5.29 8.48 -23.08
CA ARG A 50 5.22 7.43 -24.09
C ARG A 50 5.03 6.09 -23.41
N VAL A 51 3.94 5.40 -23.75
CA VAL A 51 3.72 4.01 -23.33
C VAL A 51 4.74 3.12 -24.04
N VAL A 52 5.48 2.32 -23.27
CA VAL A 52 6.48 1.37 -23.79
C VAL A 52 5.80 0.05 -24.10
N LYS A 53 5.05 -0.48 -23.14
CA LYS A 53 4.33 -1.76 -23.24
C LYS A 53 3.26 -1.89 -22.17
N THR A 54 2.27 -2.71 -22.45
CA THR A 54 1.29 -3.19 -21.47
C THR A 54 1.77 -4.50 -20.85
N LEU A 55 1.33 -4.76 -19.62
CA LEU A 55 1.73 -5.91 -18.80
C LEU A 55 0.50 -6.74 -18.36
N GLY A 56 -0.59 -6.66 -19.12
CA GLY A 56 -1.90 -7.21 -18.76
C GLY A 56 -2.81 -6.13 -18.21
N ASP A 57 -2.96 -6.10 -16.89
CA ASP A 57 -3.70 -5.09 -16.11
C ASP A 57 -2.83 -3.94 -15.60
N GLY A 58 -1.57 -3.91 -16.03
CA GLY A 58 -0.65 -2.81 -15.83
C GLY A 58 0.02 -2.32 -17.12
N LEU A 59 0.84 -1.29 -16.99
CA LEU A 59 1.62 -0.73 -18.09
C LEU A 59 2.97 -0.19 -17.62
N MET A 60 3.86 -0.03 -18.57
CA MET A 60 5.13 0.65 -18.44
C MET A 60 5.18 1.81 -19.43
N ALA A 61 5.55 2.98 -18.93
CA ALA A 61 5.72 4.19 -19.73
C ALA A 61 7.01 4.94 -19.35
N VAL A 62 7.43 5.83 -20.23
CA VAL A 62 8.56 6.73 -20.00
C VAL A 62 8.17 8.16 -20.32
N CYS A 63 8.64 9.10 -19.51
CA CYS A 63 8.54 10.53 -19.77
C CYS A 63 9.95 11.13 -19.78
N GLU A 64 10.19 12.10 -20.64
CA GLU A 64 11.50 12.77 -20.68
C GLU A 64 11.76 13.60 -19.42
N LYS A 65 10.70 14.21 -18.88
CA LYS A 65 10.76 15.07 -17.71
C LYS A 65 10.00 14.45 -16.53
N PRO A 66 10.53 14.55 -15.29
CA PRO A 66 9.82 14.13 -14.09
C PRO A 66 8.45 14.81 -13.91
N CYS A 67 8.32 16.08 -14.30
CA CYS A 67 7.03 16.79 -14.21
C CYS A 67 5.96 16.19 -15.12
N ASP A 68 6.34 15.73 -16.31
CA ASP A 68 5.43 15.09 -17.27
C ASP A 68 4.97 13.73 -16.71
N ALA A 69 5.88 12.96 -16.09
CA ALA A 69 5.53 11.74 -15.37
C ALA A 69 4.58 12.00 -14.18
N LEU A 70 4.85 13.05 -13.38
CA LEU A 70 3.98 13.45 -12.29
C LEU A 70 2.56 13.83 -12.76
N ASN A 71 2.46 14.58 -13.85
CA ASN A 71 1.18 14.94 -14.47
C ASN A 71 0.45 13.70 -15.00
N SER A 72 1.19 12.76 -15.60
CA SER A 72 0.61 11.51 -16.08
C SER A 72 0.00 10.68 -14.94
N ALA A 73 0.68 10.59 -13.80
CA ALA A 73 0.18 9.89 -12.62
C ALA A 73 -1.14 10.50 -12.11
N GLN A 74 -1.23 11.82 -12.05
CA GLN A 74 -2.46 12.52 -11.65
C GLN A 74 -3.59 12.28 -12.64
N ALA A 75 -3.31 12.46 -13.93
CA ALA A 75 -4.30 12.25 -14.98
C ALA A 75 -4.81 10.79 -15.02
N MET A 76 -3.96 9.82 -14.73
CA MET A 76 -4.34 8.41 -14.60
C MET A 76 -5.29 8.16 -13.42
N HIS A 77 -4.98 8.72 -12.24
CA HIS A 77 -5.88 8.62 -11.07
C HIS A 77 -7.22 9.30 -11.35
N ASP A 78 -7.21 10.49 -11.96
CA ASP A 78 -8.41 11.22 -12.35
C ASP A 78 -9.24 10.43 -13.37
N ALA A 79 -8.59 9.84 -14.38
CA ALA A 79 -9.25 9.01 -15.38
C ALA A 79 -9.95 7.80 -14.75
N LEU A 80 -9.35 7.18 -13.72
CA LEU A 80 -9.94 6.08 -12.97
C LEU A 80 -11.13 6.53 -12.08
N LEU A 81 -10.99 7.69 -11.42
CA LEU A 81 -12.06 8.29 -10.62
C LEU A 81 -13.28 8.64 -11.48
N HIS A 82 -13.05 9.15 -12.69
CA HIS A 82 -14.07 9.59 -13.64
C HIS A 82 -14.45 8.52 -14.67
N LEU A 83 -14.22 7.23 -14.39
CA LEU A 83 -14.65 6.12 -15.25
C LEU A 83 -16.15 6.07 -15.55
N GLY A 84 -16.99 6.80 -14.80
CA GLY A 84 -18.41 6.94 -15.09
C GLY A 84 -19.18 5.60 -15.09
N PRO A 85 -20.28 5.49 -15.86
CA PRO A 85 -21.18 4.33 -15.86
C PRO A 85 -20.63 3.06 -16.53
N LEU A 86 -19.33 2.97 -16.84
CA LEU A 86 -18.68 1.73 -17.27
C LEU A 86 -18.56 0.69 -16.14
N ARG A 87 -19.02 1.03 -14.92
CA ARG A 87 -19.15 0.10 -13.81
C ARG A 87 -20.51 -0.60 -13.89
N PRO A 88 -20.56 -1.93 -13.98
CA PRO A 88 -21.78 -2.67 -13.65
C PRO A 88 -22.22 -2.28 -12.23
N ALA A 89 -23.50 -1.97 -12.03
CA ALA A 89 -24.06 -1.56 -10.73
C ALA A 89 -23.86 -2.60 -9.61
N HIS A 90 -23.40 -3.81 -9.96
CA HIS A 90 -23.20 -4.95 -9.07
C HIS A 90 -21.74 -5.46 -9.03
N ALA A 91 -20.76 -4.75 -9.62
CA ALA A 91 -19.36 -5.16 -9.52
C ALA A 91 -18.83 -4.90 -8.10
N PRO A 92 -18.46 -5.93 -7.31
CA PRO A 92 -18.20 -5.77 -5.88
C PRO A 92 -16.83 -5.16 -5.55
N ASN A 93 -16.00 -4.78 -6.53
CA ASN A 93 -14.71 -4.14 -6.28
C ASN A 93 -14.46 -2.97 -7.24
N ARG A 94 -14.17 -1.78 -6.68
CA ARG A 94 -13.65 -0.66 -7.47
C ARG A 94 -12.21 -1.03 -7.86
N LEU A 95 -11.93 -1.12 -9.16
CA LEU A 95 -10.54 -1.18 -9.64
C LEU A 95 -9.76 -0.04 -9.01
N LYS A 96 -8.55 -0.34 -8.54
CA LYS A 96 -7.68 0.62 -7.86
C LYS A 96 -6.39 0.72 -8.66
N LEU A 97 -5.87 1.93 -8.80
CA LEU A 97 -4.65 2.17 -9.53
C LEU A 97 -3.49 2.33 -8.55
N GLN A 98 -2.38 1.68 -8.85
CA GLN A 98 -1.11 1.88 -8.17
C GLN A 98 -0.13 2.43 -9.17
N VAL A 99 0.71 3.37 -8.74
CA VAL A 99 1.74 3.96 -9.61
C VAL A 99 3.07 3.98 -8.89
N ALA A 100 4.14 3.64 -9.58
CA ALA A 100 5.50 3.80 -9.11
C ALA A 100 6.34 4.50 -10.17
N MET A 101 7.17 5.46 -9.74
CA MET A 101 8.04 6.20 -10.65
C MET A 101 9.46 6.29 -10.13
N SER A 102 10.41 6.29 -11.06
CA SER A 102 11.83 6.52 -10.79
C SER A 102 12.38 7.48 -11.84
N TYR A 103 13.48 8.13 -11.52
CA TYR A 103 14.21 8.95 -12.49
C TYR A 103 15.66 8.52 -12.53
N GLY A 104 16.18 8.28 -13.72
CA GLY A 104 17.56 7.86 -13.89
C GLY A 104 17.89 7.50 -15.32
N GLU A 105 19.09 6.95 -15.49
CA GLU A 105 19.58 6.52 -16.79
C GLU A 105 18.85 5.27 -17.27
N ILE A 106 18.38 5.32 -18.51
CA ILE A 106 17.78 4.19 -19.23
C ILE A 106 18.48 3.98 -20.57
N VAL A 107 18.50 2.72 -21.00
CA VAL A 107 18.95 2.28 -22.32
C VAL A 107 17.73 1.85 -23.13
N GLU A 108 17.51 2.51 -24.26
CA GLU A 108 16.44 2.19 -25.20
C GLU A 108 16.97 1.26 -26.29
N LEU A 109 16.33 0.10 -26.45
CA LEU A 109 16.67 -0.92 -27.43
C LEU A 109 15.41 -1.50 -28.04
N GLN A 110 15.27 -1.38 -29.37
CA GLN A 110 14.13 -1.93 -30.13
C GLN A 110 12.75 -1.50 -29.60
N GLY A 111 12.64 -0.27 -29.07
CA GLY A 111 11.41 0.28 -28.51
C GLY A 111 11.15 -0.08 -27.05
N ASP A 112 11.95 -0.98 -26.47
CA ASP A 112 11.90 -1.31 -25.04
C ASP A 112 12.95 -0.52 -24.24
N CYS A 113 12.76 -0.41 -22.93
CA CYS A 113 13.62 0.37 -22.04
C CYS A 113 14.19 -0.50 -20.91
N PHE A 114 15.48 -0.38 -20.66
CA PHE A 114 16.21 -1.13 -19.65
C PHE A 114 17.05 -0.19 -18.77
N GLY A 115 17.38 -0.63 -17.56
CA GLY A 115 18.26 0.14 -16.65
C GLY A 115 17.88 -0.03 -15.20
N ASP A 116 18.70 0.51 -14.30
CA ASP A 116 18.42 0.47 -12.86
C ASP A 116 17.11 1.19 -12.54
N ALA A 117 16.88 2.37 -13.14
CA ALA A 117 15.65 3.13 -12.97
C ALA A 117 14.39 2.29 -13.30
N VAL A 118 14.43 1.52 -14.40
CA VAL A 118 13.33 0.63 -14.81
C VAL A 118 13.08 -0.44 -13.76
N ASN A 119 14.14 -1.12 -13.32
CA ASN A 119 14.04 -2.18 -12.33
C ASN A 119 13.56 -1.68 -10.96
N VAL A 120 14.01 -0.50 -10.55
CA VAL A 120 13.60 0.15 -9.30
C VAL A 120 12.12 0.52 -9.34
N ALA A 121 11.65 1.17 -10.40
CA ALA A 121 10.24 1.54 -10.52
C ALA A 121 9.32 0.31 -10.54
N ALA A 122 9.69 -0.74 -11.27
CA ALA A 122 8.93 -1.98 -11.31
C ALA A 122 8.78 -2.62 -9.91
N ARG A 123 9.88 -2.66 -9.15
CA ARG A 123 9.87 -3.23 -7.78
C ARG A 123 9.19 -2.33 -6.77
N LEU A 124 9.29 -1.01 -6.96
CA LEU A 124 8.64 -0.04 -6.09
C LEU A 124 7.11 -0.14 -6.18
N LEU A 125 6.58 -0.55 -7.33
CA LEU A 125 5.15 -0.77 -7.54
C LEU A 125 4.56 -1.80 -6.57
N ASP A 126 5.30 -2.86 -6.25
CA ASP A 126 4.87 -3.90 -5.30
C ASP A 126 4.58 -3.33 -3.89
N HIS A 127 5.20 -2.19 -3.58
CA HIS A 127 5.06 -1.50 -2.29
C HIS A 127 4.01 -0.38 -2.31
N ALA A 128 3.51 0.01 -3.48
CA ALA A 128 2.47 1.02 -3.58
C ALA A 128 1.15 0.48 -3.00
N GLY A 129 0.47 1.32 -2.21
CA GLY A 129 -0.87 1.07 -1.72
C GLY A 129 -1.95 1.38 -2.76
N ASP A 130 -3.20 1.23 -2.33
CA ASP A 130 -4.37 1.52 -3.16
C ASP A 130 -4.46 3.02 -3.49
N HIS A 131 -4.54 3.38 -4.77
CA HIS A 131 -4.56 4.78 -5.22
C HIS A 131 -3.31 5.58 -4.84
N GLU A 132 -2.20 4.90 -4.55
CA GLU A 132 -0.95 5.55 -4.22
C GLU A 132 -0.03 5.73 -5.42
N THR A 133 0.80 6.77 -5.34
CA THR A 133 1.92 7.00 -6.24
C THR A 133 3.20 7.09 -5.42
N LEU A 134 4.07 6.10 -5.58
CA LEU A 134 5.40 6.07 -4.96
C LEU A 134 6.46 6.55 -5.94
N VAL A 135 7.45 7.28 -5.44
CA VAL A 135 8.57 7.77 -6.24
C VAL A 135 9.90 7.61 -5.50
N THR A 136 11.00 7.51 -6.23
CA THR A 136 12.34 7.51 -5.61
C THR A 136 12.78 8.92 -5.22
N GLU A 137 13.76 9.03 -4.32
CA GLU A 137 14.40 10.32 -3.98
C GLU A 137 14.94 11.03 -5.22
N GLU A 138 15.59 10.32 -6.15
CA GLU A 138 16.16 10.90 -7.36
C GLU A 138 15.09 11.56 -8.24
N PHE A 139 13.88 10.99 -8.26
CA PHE A 139 12.73 11.58 -8.95
C PHE A 139 12.32 12.90 -8.31
N VAL A 140 12.21 12.95 -6.98
CA VAL A 140 11.85 14.18 -6.24
C VAL A 140 12.94 15.24 -6.39
N ALA A 141 14.21 14.85 -6.31
CA ALA A 141 15.35 15.74 -6.47
C ALA A 141 15.41 16.36 -7.88
N ALA A 142 14.89 15.68 -8.90
CA ALA A 142 14.82 16.17 -10.28
C ALA A 142 13.59 17.05 -10.58
N LEU A 143 12.65 17.18 -9.64
CA LEU A 143 11.50 18.09 -9.77
C LEU A 143 11.83 19.53 -9.37
N ALA A 144 10.99 20.46 -9.85
CA ALA A 144 10.96 21.84 -9.38
C ALA A 144 10.60 21.91 -7.89
N VAL A 145 11.10 22.92 -7.18
CA VAL A 145 10.92 23.06 -5.72
C VAL A 145 9.45 23.03 -5.30
N ASP A 146 8.59 23.69 -6.08
CA ASP A 146 7.14 23.76 -5.80
C ASP A 146 6.49 22.37 -5.84
N ASP A 147 6.89 21.52 -6.78
CA ASP A 147 6.37 20.16 -6.92
C ASP A 147 6.89 19.22 -5.82
N ARG A 148 8.06 19.47 -5.24
CA ARG A 148 8.61 18.65 -4.14
C ARG A 148 7.73 18.70 -2.90
N SER A 149 7.06 19.83 -2.66
CA SER A 149 6.15 20.00 -1.51
C SER A 149 4.94 19.04 -1.54
N ARG A 150 4.62 18.51 -2.73
CA ARG A 150 3.54 17.55 -2.95
C ARG A 150 3.90 16.16 -2.47
N PHE A 151 5.16 15.91 -2.12
CA PHE A 151 5.64 14.61 -1.70
C PHE A 151 5.82 14.56 -0.18
N ARG A 152 5.57 13.39 0.38
CA ARG A 152 5.94 13.04 1.76
C ARG A 152 7.02 11.97 1.68
N SER A 153 8.18 12.25 2.26
CA SER A 153 9.24 11.25 2.46
C SER A 153 8.71 10.08 3.29
N LEU A 154 8.93 8.88 2.77
CA LEU A 154 8.84 7.62 3.48
C LEU A 154 10.26 7.18 3.86
N GLU A 155 10.40 6.30 4.85
CA GLU A 155 11.70 5.71 5.18
C GLU A 155 12.23 4.84 4.03
N HIS A 156 13.50 4.42 4.15
CA HIS A 156 14.13 3.57 3.16
C HIS A 156 13.43 2.21 3.02
N ILE A 157 13.11 1.82 1.79
CA ILE A 157 12.49 0.54 1.45
C ILE A 157 13.53 -0.41 0.89
N ASN A 158 13.57 -1.64 1.43
CA ASN A 158 14.38 -2.72 0.87
C ASN A 158 13.67 -3.35 -0.32
N LEU A 159 14.15 -3.04 -1.53
CA LEU A 159 13.64 -3.68 -2.75
C LEU A 159 14.28 -5.06 -2.93
N ARG A 160 13.49 -6.05 -3.34
CA ARG A 160 13.97 -7.41 -3.60
C ARG A 160 15.14 -7.38 -4.59
N GLY A 161 16.25 -8.02 -4.23
CA GLY A 161 17.42 -8.12 -5.11
C GLY A 161 18.27 -6.85 -5.19
N ARG A 162 18.11 -5.90 -4.27
CA ARG A 162 19.01 -4.76 -4.08
C ARG A 162 19.60 -4.82 -2.67
N ALA A 163 20.90 -4.61 -2.54
CA ALA A 163 21.59 -4.60 -1.25
C ALA A 163 21.38 -3.28 -0.49
N GLU A 164 21.28 -2.17 -1.23
CA GLU A 164 21.07 -0.84 -0.67
C GLU A 164 19.58 -0.49 -0.61
N PRO A 165 19.08 -0.08 0.56
CA PRO A 165 17.73 0.45 0.71
C PRO A 165 17.50 1.69 -0.16
N VAL A 166 16.32 1.83 -0.75
CA VAL A 166 15.96 2.98 -1.59
C VAL A 166 15.12 3.95 -0.78
N HIS A 167 15.49 5.24 -0.78
CA HIS A 167 14.66 6.27 -0.16
C HIS A 167 13.47 6.61 -1.08
N VAL A 168 12.27 6.56 -0.52
CA VAL A 168 11.02 6.62 -1.28
C VAL A 168 10.16 7.76 -0.76
N HIS A 169 9.37 8.35 -1.63
CA HIS A 169 8.35 9.34 -1.28
C HIS A 169 6.99 8.92 -1.81
N VAL A 170 5.94 9.32 -1.11
CA VAL A 170 4.55 9.18 -1.57
C VAL A 170 4.01 10.53 -2.01
N LEU A 171 3.32 10.56 -3.15
CA LEU A 171 2.60 11.74 -3.60
C LEU A 171 1.38 11.97 -2.70
N ARG A 172 1.25 13.19 -2.15
CA ARG A 172 0.07 13.60 -1.39
C ARG A 172 -1.10 13.78 -2.36
N GLY A 173 -2.23 13.15 -2.05
CA GLY A 173 -3.46 13.34 -2.80
C GLY A 173 -3.91 14.81 -2.78
N VAL A 174 -4.43 15.29 -3.92
CA VAL A 174 -4.94 16.66 -4.12
C VAL A 174 -6.13 16.99 -3.19
N GLN A 175 -6.67 16.02 -2.45
CA GLN A 175 -7.70 16.25 -1.43
C GLN A 175 -7.26 17.11 -0.23
N GLN A 176 -5.98 17.45 -0.05
CA GLN A 176 -5.51 18.25 1.10
C GLN A 176 -5.25 19.74 0.81
N ALA A 177 -5.40 20.20 -0.44
CA ALA A 177 -5.03 21.58 -0.81
C ALA A 177 -6.19 22.58 -0.90
N LEU A 178 -7.43 22.17 -0.62
CA LEU A 178 -8.61 23.05 -0.70
C LEU A 178 -9.28 23.38 0.65
N ASP A 179 -8.83 22.82 1.77
CA ASP A 179 -9.44 23.08 3.08
C ASP A 179 -8.53 23.90 3.99
N ALA A 180 -8.58 25.23 3.83
CA ALA A 180 -8.83 26.22 4.91
C ALA A 180 -8.52 27.66 4.44
N PRO A 181 -9.20 28.70 4.98
CA PRO A 181 -10.63 29.01 4.83
C PRO A 181 -10.80 30.46 4.29
N PRO A 182 -11.98 30.87 3.78
CA PRO A 182 -12.93 31.49 4.71
C PRO A 182 -14.41 31.24 4.37
N THR A 183 -15.21 31.36 5.43
CA THR A 183 -16.59 31.85 5.51
C THR A 183 -17.57 30.81 6.05
N GLU A 184 -18.08 31.17 7.22
CA GLU A 184 -19.17 30.60 7.98
C GLU A 184 -20.41 30.37 7.11
N PHE A 185 -21.09 29.23 7.29
CA PHE A 185 -22.41 29.15 7.92
C PHE A 185 -22.82 27.67 7.98
N GLY A 186 -23.42 27.29 9.11
CA GLY A 186 -23.66 25.89 9.49
C GLY A 186 -24.60 25.12 8.58
N ASP A 187 -24.31 23.84 8.40
CA ASP A 187 -25.05 22.77 9.10
C ASP A 187 -24.25 21.47 9.01
N ALA A 188 -24.07 20.84 10.18
CA ALA A 188 -23.45 19.53 10.46
C ALA A 188 -22.14 19.17 9.72
N PRO A 189 -20.97 19.15 10.40
CA PRO A 189 -19.74 18.69 9.78
C PRO A 189 -19.86 17.21 9.39
N PHE A 190 -19.68 16.91 8.11
CA PHE A 190 -19.28 15.60 7.67
C PHE A 190 -17.86 15.37 8.21
N GLN A 191 -17.76 14.79 9.40
CA GLN A 191 -16.47 14.34 9.94
C GLN A 191 -15.97 13.20 9.04
N PRO A 192 -14.77 13.27 8.44
CA PRO A 192 -14.13 12.08 7.91
C PRO A 192 -13.85 11.14 9.08
N GLN A 193 -14.73 10.18 9.31
CA GLN A 193 -14.61 9.20 10.39
C GLN A 193 -13.44 8.26 10.08
N ARG A 194 -12.28 8.54 10.68
CA ARG A 194 -11.26 7.54 11.03
C ARG A 194 -10.84 7.79 12.47
N PRO A 195 -10.87 6.74 13.31
CA PRO A 195 -9.63 5.97 13.46
C PRO A 195 -9.86 4.46 13.28
N GLU A 196 -9.10 3.87 12.33
CA GLU A 196 -8.88 2.43 12.24
C GLU A 196 -7.93 2.01 13.37
N GLY A 197 -8.19 0.90 14.04
CA GLY A 197 -7.46 0.47 15.25
C GLY A 197 -7.16 -1.02 15.25
N ILE A 198 -6.19 -1.47 16.04
CA ILE A 198 -5.97 -2.90 16.28
C ILE A 198 -6.23 -3.22 17.74
N ARG A 199 -7.07 -4.22 17.97
CA ARG A 199 -7.34 -4.76 19.30
C ARG A 199 -6.53 -6.02 19.49
N LEU A 200 -5.81 -6.10 20.61
CA LEU A 200 -5.00 -7.24 21.00
C LEU A 200 -5.53 -7.83 22.31
N THR A 201 -5.70 -9.15 22.34
CA THR A 201 -6.25 -9.86 23.50
C THR A 201 -5.39 -11.06 23.88
N TRP A 202 -5.01 -11.16 25.16
CA TRP A 202 -4.24 -12.27 25.72
C TRP A 202 -4.61 -12.52 27.19
N LEU A 203 -4.95 -13.76 27.54
CA LEU A 203 -5.32 -14.19 28.91
C LEU A 203 -6.30 -13.24 29.65
N GLY A 204 -7.29 -12.70 28.95
CA GLY A 204 -8.29 -11.79 29.52
C GLY A 204 -7.85 -10.33 29.62
N SER A 205 -6.59 -10.01 29.29
CA SER A 205 -6.14 -8.64 29.05
C SER A 205 -6.46 -8.25 27.61
N GLU A 206 -7.17 -7.14 27.45
CA GLU A 206 -7.52 -6.55 26.16
C GLU A 206 -6.96 -5.13 26.09
N ARG A 207 -6.32 -4.81 24.96
CA ARG A 207 -5.85 -3.45 24.68
C ARG A 207 -6.16 -3.07 23.25
N PHE A 208 -6.53 -1.80 23.08
CA PHE A 208 -6.75 -1.18 21.79
C PHE A 208 -5.61 -0.23 21.49
N PHE A 209 -5.13 -0.25 20.25
CA PHE A 209 -4.10 0.64 19.75
C PHE A 209 -4.59 1.30 18.47
N ASP A 210 -4.66 2.63 18.47
CA ASP A 210 -4.89 3.39 17.23
C ASP A 210 -3.56 3.59 16.47
N THR A 211 -3.67 4.11 15.25
CA THR A 211 -2.51 4.34 14.38
C THR A 211 -1.51 5.38 14.92
N SER A 212 -1.92 6.25 15.85
CA SER A 212 -1.04 7.25 16.48
C SER A 212 -0.14 6.65 17.55
N GLN A 213 -0.54 5.50 18.11
CA GLN A 213 0.23 4.75 19.11
C GLN A 213 1.24 3.80 18.48
N LEU A 214 1.22 3.63 17.16
CA LEU A 214 2.16 2.76 16.43
C LEU A 214 3.49 3.48 16.15
N PRO A 215 4.63 2.76 16.22
CA PRO A 215 4.72 1.31 16.39
C PRO A 215 4.62 0.84 17.84
N ILE A 216 4.00 -0.32 18.04
CA ILE A 216 3.94 -0.98 19.36
C ILE A 216 4.76 -2.26 19.37
N VAL A 217 5.35 -2.55 20.52
CA VAL A 217 6.10 -3.79 20.74
C VAL A 217 5.27 -4.75 21.59
N LEU A 218 5.16 -5.98 21.11
CA LEU A 218 4.68 -7.14 21.85
C LEU A 218 5.89 -7.85 22.44
N GLY A 219 5.85 -8.17 23.73
CA GLY A 219 6.97 -8.87 24.34
C GLY A 219 6.79 -9.14 25.82
N ARG A 220 7.74 -9.89 26.39
CA ARG A 220 7.72 -10.28 27.80
C ARG A 220 8.14 -9.16 28.76
N SER A 221 8.80 -8.10 28.26
CA SER A 221 9.20 -6.98 29.12
C SER A 221 7.97 -6.26 29.67
N ALA A 222 8.04 -5.79 30.92
CA ALA A 222 7.00 -4.94 31.49
C ALA A 222 6.87 -3.60 30.73
N ASP A 223 7.95 -3.17 30.07
CA ASP A 223 8.00 -1.95 29.24
C ASP A 223 7.40 -2.15 27.84
N ALA A 224 7.01 -3.38 27.46
CA ALA A 224 6.37 -3.62 26.18
C ALA A 224 4.96 -3.01 26.15
N ALA A 225 4.63 -2.33 25.06
CA ALA A 225 3.30 -1.73 24.87
C ALA A 225 2.15 -2.74 25.03
N PHE A 226 2.40 -3.99 24.61
CA PHE A 226 1.55 -5.13 24.92
C PHE A 226 2.38 -6.26 25.55
N CYS A 227 2.26 -6.40 26.87
CA CYS A 227 3.07 -7.33 27.65
C CYS A 227 2.47 -8.75 27.64
N VAL A 228 3.27 -9.74 27.26
CA VAL A 228 2.93 -11.17 27.27
C VAL A 228 3.92 -11.90 28.19
N THR A 229 3.50 -12.12 29.44
CA THR A 229 4.34 -12.71 30.49
C THR A 229 4.43 -14.24 30.34
N ASP A 230 5.13 -14.70 29.31
CA ASP A 230 5.44 -16.12 29.08
C ASP A 230 6.93 -16.29 28.77
N THR A 231 7.57 -17.34 29.29
CA THR A 231 9.02 -17.55 29.18
C THR A 231 9.50 -17.82 27.76
N ARG A 232 8.62 -18.27 26.85
CA ARG A 232 8.94 -18.48 25.43
C ARG A 232 8.94 -17.19 24.62
N VAL A 233 8.41 -16.11 25.19
CA VAL A 233 8.31 -14.81 24.55
C VAL A 233 9.57 -13.99 24.84
N SER A 234 10.29 -13.58 23.79
CA SER A 234 11.36 -12.56 23.86
C SER A 234 10.91 -11.27 24.55
N ARG A 235 11.86 -10.55 25.17
CA ARG A 235 11.58 -9.25 25.83
C ARG A 235 10.95 -8.22 24.88
N SER A 236 11.46 -8.15 23.66
CA SER A 236 10.87 -7.50 22.49
C SER A 236 10.69 -8.59 21.44
N HIS A 237 9.46 -9.09 21.28
CA HIS A 237 9.20 -10.29 20.49
C HIS A 237 8.76 -9.97 19.08
N ALA A 238 7.79 -9.08 18.94
CA ALA A 238 7.29 -8.65 17.65
C ALA A 238 6.92 -7.17 17.72
N ARG A 239 6.98 -6.48 16.60
CA ARG A 239 6.58 -5.08 16.46
C ARG A 239 5.41 -5.00 15.52
N ILE A 240 4.38 -4.22 15.88
CA ILE A 240 3.30 -3.87 14.97
C ILE A 240 3.52 -2.43 14.55
N ASP A 241 3.61 -2.22 13.25
CA ASP A 241 3.77 -0.93 12.60
C ASP A 241 2.49 -0.56 11.84
N TRP A 242 2.24 0.74 11.64
CA TRP A 242 1.24 1.23 10.69
C TRP A 242 1.95 1.59 9.41
N HIS A 243 1.65 0.89 8.33
CA HIS A 243 2.29 1.13 7.04
C HIS A 243 1.27 1.05 5.91
N ALA A 244 1.21 2.07 5.06
CA ALA A 244 0.36 2.11 3.86
C ALA A 244 -1.10 1.69 4.09
N GLY A 245 -1.71 2.15 5.20
CA GLY A 245 -3.11 1.82 5.51
C GLY A 245 -3.34 0.43 6.11
N SER A 246 -2.30 -0.28 6.52
CA SER A 246 -2.40 -1.61 7.12
C SER A 246 -1.50 -1.79 8.33
N TYR A 247 -1.90 -2.70 9.22
CA TYR A 247 -1.10 -3.13 10.36
C TYR A 247 -0.07 -4.16 9.88
N VAL A 248 1.21 -3.95 10.13
CA VAL A 248 2.27 -4.89 9.73
C VAL A 248 2.94 -5.45 10.98
N LEU A 249 2.87 -6.76 11.17
CA LEU A 249 3.57 -7.47 12.23
C LEU A 249 4.96 -7.89 11.73
N THR A 250 6.00 -7.39 12.39
CA THR A 250 7.39 -7.78 12.16
C THR A 250 7.90 -8.64 13.31
N ASP A 251 8.45 -9.81 12.99
CA ASP A 251 9.03 -10.70 13.98
C ASP A 251 10.45 -10.25 14.38
N LEU A 252 10.67 -10.04 15.68
CA LEU A 252 11.96 -9.66 16.26
C LEU A 252 12.54 -10.78 17.16
N SER A 253 11.84 -11.90 17.24
CA SER A 253 12.05 -12.89 18.28
C SER A 253 13.18 -13.88 17.98
N PHE A 254 13.57 -14.62 19.02
CA PHE A 254 14.51 -15.74 18.88
C PHE A 254 13.80 -17.03 18.42
N ASN A 255 12.58 -17.26 18.92
CA ASN A 255 11.82 -18.50 18.69
C ASN A 255 10.83 -18.41 17.51
N GLY A 256 10.71 -17.25 16.87
CA GLY A 256 9.82 -17.00 15.76
C GLY A 256 8.40 -16.58 16.17
N SER A 257 7.78 -15.76 15.33
CA SER A 257 6.35 -15.43 15.40
C SER A 257 5.56 -16.18 14.31
N PHE A 258 4.33 -16.55 14.62
CA PHE A 258 3.46 -17.33 13.74
C PHE A 258 2.08 -16.69 13.68
N VAL A 259 1.57 -16.40 12.48
CA VAL A 259 0.26 -15.76 12.29
C VAL A 259 -0.73 -16.77 11.71
N ARG A 260 -1.93 -16.80 12.25
CA ARG A 260 -3.05 -17.55 11.69
C ARG A 260 -4.28 -16.66 11.62
N PHE A 261 -4.82 -16.48 10.42
CA PHE A 261 -6.02 -15.70 10.18
C PHE A 261 -7.29 -16.49 10.49
N SER A 262 -8.32 -15.79 10.97
CA SER A 262 -9.65 -16.38 11.20
C SER A 262 -10.23 -16.90 9.89
N GLY A 263 -10.83 -18.10 9.92
CA GLY A 263 -11.33 -18.79 8.72
C GLY A 263 -10.26 -19.56 7.92
N SER A 264 -8.97 -19.37 8.20
CA SER A 264 -7.88 -20.15 7.58
C SER A 264 -7.36 -21.25 8.52
N GLN A 265 -6.97 -22.38 7.92
CA GLN A 265 -6.21 -23.42 8.61
C GLN A 265 -4.69 -23.26 8.45
N GLU A 266 -4.26 -22.38 7.56
CA GLU A 266 -2.85 -22.13 7.29
C GLU A 266 -2.23 -21.27 8.40
N VAL A 267 -1.02 -21.66 8.81
CA VAL A 267 -0.19 -20.90 9.76
C VAL A 267 0.99 -20.32 8.99
N VAL A 268 1.14 -19.00 9.03
CA VAL A 268 2.21 -18.25 8.38
C VAL A 268 3.36 -18.04 9.36
N PRO A 269 4.50 -18.75 9.23
CA PRO A 269 5.68 -18.52 10.06
C PRO A 269 6.44 -17.27 9.54
N LEU A 270 6.77 -16.35 10.43
CA LEU A 270 7.49 -15.12 10.05
C LEU A 270 9.01 -15.30 10.12
N ARG A 271 9.55 -15.79 11.24
CA ARG A 271 10.99 -16.04 11.45
C ARG A 271 11.87 -14.88 10.98
N ARG A 272 11.72 -13.71 11.60
CA ARG A 272 12.33 -12.42 11.21
C ARG A 272 11.82 -11.77 9.92
N SER A 273 10.75 -12.30 9.35
CA SER A 273 10.00 -11.65 8.27
C SER A 273 8.83 -10.83 8.85
N ALA A 274 8.10 -10.15 7.96
CA ALA A 274 6.92 -9.39 8.32
C ALA A 274 5.66 -9.96 7.65
N CYS A 275 4.49 -9.67 8.22
CA CYS A 275 3.19 -10.04 7.69
C CYS A 275 2.15 -8.95 7.93
N THR A 276 1.35 -8.66 6.91
CA THR A 276 0.25 -7.71 6.98
C THR A 276 -0.94 -8.33 7.70
N LEU A 277 -1.29 -7.74 8.84
CA LEU A 277 -2.47 -8.09 9.62
C LEU A 277 -3.72 -7.43 9.02
N HIS A 278 -4.75 -8.24 8.83
CA HIS A 278 -6.06 -7.82 8.31
C HIS A 278 -7.15 -8.72 8.92
N GLY A 279 -8.37 -8.20 8.99
CA GLY A 279 -9.49 -8.91 9.62
C GLY A 279 -9.19 -9.30 11.06
N SER A 280 -9.37 -10.58 11.40
CA SER A 280 -9.07 -11.11 12.72
C SER A 280 -8.22 -12.37 12.65
N GLY A 281 -7.53 -12.67 13.74
CA GLY A 281 -6.68 -13.86 13.81
C GLY A 281 -5.94 -14.02 15.13
N SER A 282 -4.89 -14.83 15.07
CA SER A 282 -4.08 -15.21 16.21
C SER A 282 -2.60 -15.16 15.86
N ILE A 283 -1.81 -14.67 16.80
CA ILE A 283 -0.35 -14.58 16.73
C ILE A 283 0.20 -15.51 17.81
N GLY A 284 0.81 -16.61 17.40
CA GLY A 284 1.62 -17.46 18.27
C GLY A 284 3.00 -16.86 18.48
N LEU A 285 3.35 -16.54 19.72
CA LEU A 285 4.66 -15.99 20.07
C LEU A 285 5.58 -17.12 20.53
N GLY A 286 6.59 -17.46 19.73
CA GLY A 286 7.59 -18.48 20.01
C GLY A 286 7.21 -19.93 19.65
N ALA A 287 5.96 -20.18 19.23
CA ALA A 287 5.50 -21.47 18.71
C ALA A 287 4.20 -21.29 17.91
N SER A 288 3.72 -22.36 17.26
CA SER A 288 2.51 -22.29 16.44
C SER A 288 1.27 -21.97 17.30
N PRO A 289 0.33 -21.12 16.84
CA PRO A 289 -0.91 -20.86 17.55
C PRO A 289 -1.85 -22.07 17.65
N THR A 290 -1.55 -23.17 16.96
CA THR A 290 -2.27 -24.45 17.09
C THR A 290 -1.85 -25.28 18.30
N ASP A 291 -0.68 -25.01 18.88
CA ASP A 291 -0.16 -25.81 19.99
C ASP A 291 -0.80 -25.32 21.30
N LEU A 292 -1.34 -26.24 22.09
CA LEU A 292 -2.11 -25.93 23.31
C LEU A 292 -1.36 -25.07 24.33
N ALA A 293 -0.04 -25.18 24.36
CA ALA A 293 0.78 -24.44 25.29
C ALA A 293 1.13 -23.05 24.79
N THR A 294 1.01 -22.70 23.51
CA THR A 294 1.57 -21.46 22.95
C THR A 294 0.93 -20.21 23.55
N PRO A 295 1.72 -19.16 23.89
CA PRO A 295 1.14 -17.86 24.22
C PRO A 295 0.60 -17.23 22.95
N VAL A 296 -0.73 -17.26 22.82
CA VAL A 296 -1.45 -16.78 21.63
C VAL A 296 -2.09 -15.43 21.90
N VAL A 297 -1.62 -14.39 21.20
CA VAL A 297 -2.27 -13.07 21.17
C VAL A 297 -3.32 -13.08 20.05
N ARG A 298 -4.57 -12.81 20.37
CA ARG A 298 -5.61 -12.58 19.35
C ARG A 298 -5.55 -11.15 18.87
N PHE A 299 -5.76 -10.93 17.58
CA PHE A 299 -5.87 -9.60 17.02
C PHE A 299 -7.18 -9.45 16.26
N ASP A 300 -7.75 -8.24 16.32
CA ASP A 300 -8.84 -7.80 15.47
C ASP A 300 -8.46 -6.42 14.90
N VAL A 301 -8.41 -6.30 13.58
CA VAL A 301 -8.27 -5.02 12.88
C VAL A 301 -9.65 -4.40 12.79
N LEU A 302 -9.88 -3.37 13.60
CA LEU A 302 -11.16 -2.71 13.77
C LEU A 302 -11.26 -1.49 12.86
N HIS A 303 -12.37 -1.41 12.16
CA HIS A 303 -12.84 -0.17 11.54
C HIS A 303 -13.88 0.43 12.48
N PHE A 304 -13.80 1.73 12.80
CA PHE A 304 -14.63 2.33 13.86
C PHE A 304 -16.16 2.21 13.63
N ALA A 305 -16.59 1.83 12.42
CA ALA A 305 -17.97 1.46 12.12
C ALA A 305 -18.49 0.26 12.97
N ASP A 306 -17.60 -0.60 13.47
CA ASP A 306 -17.95 -1.83 14.19
C ASP A 306 -18.02 -1.68 15.72
N THR A 307 -17.86 -0.47 16.27
CA THR A 307 -17.85 -0.24 17.74
C THR A 307 -18.97 0.65 18.27
N GLN A 308 -19.96 1.02 17.45
CA GLN A 308 -21.18 1.59 18.02
C GLN A 308 -22.04 0.46 18.60
N PRO A 309 -22.38 0.46 19.91
CA PRO A 309 -23.41 -0.41 20.41
C PRO A 309 -24.70 -0.03 19.69
N HIS A 310 -25.30 -0.97 18.96
CA HIS A 310 -26.67 -0.83 18.48
C HIS A 310 -27.55 -0.56 19.71
N ALA A 311 -27.91 0.69 19.94
CA ALA A 311 -29.06 1.04 20.75
C ALA A 311 -30.27 0.46 20.00
N ARG A 312 -30.80 -0.65 20.52
CA ARG A 312 -32.05 -1.25 20.03
C ARG A 312 -33.18 -0.22 20.18
N PRO A 313 -34.14 -0.23 19.23
CA PRO A 313 -35.32 0.62 19.30
C PRO A 313 -36.20 0.31 20.52
#